data_AF-A0A8C9ZMR1-F1
#
_entry.id   AF-A0A8C9ZMR1-F1
#
_cell.length_a   1.000
_cell.length_b   1.000
_cell.length_c   1.000
_cell.angle_alpha   90.00
_cell.angle_beta   90.00
_cell.angle_gamma   90.00
#
_symmetry.space_group_name_H-M   'P 1'
#
loop_
_entity.id
_entity.type
_entity.pdbx_description
1 polymer ?
#
loop_
_entity_poly.entity_id
_entity_poly.type
_entity_poly.pdbx_seq_one_letter_code
_entity_poly.pdbx_strand_id
1 'polypeptide(L)'
;SITLEVHAPLCVFEGSHYSLGETWMDNMCMQCTLHKQPVVQRPVDFPAWCEVRVEQVTCKVSLVQTADPRLPCTPDEDIKDPSHGSLQQQLHG
;
A
#
# COMPACT_ATOMS: atom_id res chain seq x y z
N SER A 1 -42.44 -12.35 -9.35
CA SER A 1 -40.99 -12.59 -9.51
C SER A 1 -40.32 -12.29 -8.19
N ILE A 2 -39.61 -13.26 -7.61
CA ILE A 2 -38.82 -13.04 -6.39
C ILE A 2 -37.45 -12.53 -6.86
N THR A 3 -37.10 -11.30 -6.52
CA THR A 3 -35.74 -10.78 -6.73
C THR A 3 -34.88 -11.29 -5.58
N LEU A 4 -33.97 -12.22 -5.85
CA LEU A 4 -32.96 -12.63 -4.87
C LEU A 4 -31.86 -11.56 -4.87
N GLU A 5 -31.92 -10.62 -3.93
CA GLU A 5 -30.78 -9.73 -3.69
C GLU A 5 -29.71 -10.50 -2.93
N VAL A 6 -28.69 -10.96 -3.66
CA VAL A 6 -27.47 -11.51 -3.07
C VAL A 6 -26.77 -10.36 -2.33
N HIS A 7 -27.06 -10.21 -1.04
CA HIS A 7 -26.26 -9.36 -0.18
C HIS A 7 -24.86 -9.98 -0.09
N ALA A 8 -23.91 -9.39 -0.79
CA ALA A 8 -22.51 -9.72 -0.60
C ALA A 8 -22.16 -9.50 0.89
N PRO A 9 -21.36 -10.37 1.52
CA PRO A 9 -20.97 -10.17 2.90
C PRO A 9 -20.18 -8.86 3.00
N LEU A 10 -20.71 -7.91 3.77
CA LEU A 10 -20.04 -6.67 4.12
C LEU A 10 -19.25 -6.89 5.41
N CYS A 11 -17.98 -6.48 5.44
CA CYS A 11 -17.21 -6.42 6.68
C CYS A 11 -17.34 -5.03 7.29
N VAL A 12 -17.35 -4.96 8.62
CA VAL A 12 -17.39 -3.67 9.33
C VAL A 12 -16.02 -3.42 9.96
N PHE A 13 -15.40 -2.30 9.59
CA PHE A 13 -14.15 -1.82 10.20
C PHE A 13 -14.34 -0.35 10.60
N GLU A 14 -14.07 -0.04 11.87
CA GLU A 14 -14.30 1.29 12.47
C GLU A 14 -15.69 1.89 12.17
N GLY A 15 -16.73 1.04 12.10
CA GLY A 15 -18.10 1.46 11.82
C GLY A 15 -18.42 1.69 10.33
N SER A 16 -17.44 1.54 9.43
CA SER A 16 -17.66 1.60 7.97
C SER A 16 -17.84 0.20 7.39
N HIS A 17 -18.73 0.07 6.41
CA HIS A 17 -18.99 -1.18 5.70
C HIS A 17 -18.11 -1.27 4.45
N TYR A 18 -17.44 -2.40 4.28
CA TYR A 18 -16.57 -2.67 3.15
C TYR A 18 -17.01 -3.93 2.40
N SER A 19 -17.07 -3.82 1.07
CA SER A 19 -17.28 -4.93 0.15
C SER A 19 -15.97 -5.64 -0.19
N LEU A 20 -16.04 -6.90 -0.63
CA LEU A 20 -14.86 -7.65 -1.03
C LEU A 20 -14.08 -6.92 -2.14
N GLY A 21 -12.78 -6.73 -1.95
CA GLY A 21 -11.91 -6.03 -2.89
C GLY A 21 -11.90 -4.51 -2.73
N GLU A 22 -12.76 -3.95 -1.88
CA GLU A 22 -12.66 -2.52 -1.55
C GLU A 22 -11.37 -2.24 -0.78
N THR A 23 -10.76 -1.11 -1.12
CA THR A 23 -9.54 -0.60 -0.52
C THR A 23 -9.85 0.71 0.21
N TRP A 24 -9.30 0.86 1.41
CA TRP A 24 -9.39 2.09 2.19
C TRP A 24 -8.05 2.43 2.81
N MET A 25 -7.90 3.70 3.20
CA MET A 25 -6.76 4.18 3.96
C MET A 25 -7.20 4.37 5.40
N ASP A 26 -6.44 3.82 6.35
CA ASP A 26 -6.71 4.04 7.77
C ASP A 26 -6.04 5.33 8.30
N ASN A 27 -6.26 5.62 9.57
CA ASN A 27 -5.67 6.76 10.29
C ASN A 27 -4.14 6.67 10.46
N MET A 28 -3.55 5.53 10.16
CA MET A 28 -2.11 5.27 10.18
C MET A 28 -1.50 5.31 8.77
N CYS A 29 -2.24 5.83 7.79
CA CYS A 29 -1.86 5.87 6.37
C CYS A 29 -1.56 4.48 5.78
N MET A 30 -2.16 3.44 6.33
CA MET A 30 -2.06 2.08 5.84
C MET A 30 -3.16 1.83 4.82
N GLN A 31 -2.79 1.35 3.63
CA GLN A 31 -3.73 0.95 2.60
C GLN A 31 -4.20 -0.48 2.84
N CYS A 32 -5.45 -0.61 3.28
CA CYS A 32 -6.09 -1.88 3.57
C CYS A 32 -6.99 -2.30 2.41
N THR A 33 -7.05 -3.60 2.10
CA THR A 33 -8.01 -4.16 1.14
C THR A 33 -8.74 -5.32 1.77
N LEU A 34 -10.07 -5.37 1.62
CA LEU A 34 -10.85 -6.50 2.11
C LEU A 34 -10.64 -7.71 1.19
N HIS A 35 -10.10 -8.79 1.74
CA HIS A 35 -9.94 -10.06 1.04
C HIS A 35 -10.66 -11.20 1.75
N LYS A 36 -11.12 -12.19 0.97
CA LYS A 36 -11.75 -13.43 1.49
C LYS A 36 -10.74 -14.37 2.12
N GLN A 37 -9.49 -14.33 1.66
CA GLN A 37 -8.38 -15.14 2.15
C GLN A 37 -7.23 -14.23 2.61
N PRO A 38 -6.43 -14.64 3.62
CA PRO A 38 -5.21 -13.94 3.95
C PRO A 38 -4.28 -13.95 2.73
N VAL A 39 -4.01 -12.77 2.18
CA VAL A 39 -2.98 -12.60 1.16
C VAL A 39 -1.64 -12.51 1.87
N VAL A 40 -0.70 -13.37 1.47
CA VAL A 40 0.69 -13.26 1.93
C VAL A 40 1.31 -12.06 1.22
N GLN A 41 1.30 -10.91 1.89
CA GLN A 41 2.05 -9.74 1.46
C GLN A 41 3.51 -9.97 1.86
N ARG A 42 4.42 -10.09 0.89
CA ARG A 42 5.85 -10.12 1.18
C ARG A 42 6.28 -8.70 1.58
N PRO A 43 7.04 -8.52 2.68
CA PRO A 43 7.59 -7.22 3.02
C PRO A 43 8.35 -6.64 1.83
N VAL A 44 8.14 -5.36 1.56
CA VAL A 44 8.97 -4.65 0.59
C VAL A 44 10.31 -4.40 1.25
N ASP A 45 11.34 -5.12 0.80
CA ASP A 45 12.71 -4.93 1.28
C ASP A 45 13.31 -3.69 0.59
N PHE A 46 13.82 -2.73 1.36
CA PHE A 46 14.59 -1.60 0.86
C PHE A 46 16.01 -1.63 1.45
N PRO A 47 17.01 -1.00 0.81
CA PRO A 47 18.39 -1.04 1.30
C PRO A 47 18.52 -0.51 2.74
N ALA A 48 19.46 -1.04 3.51
CA ALA A 48 19.66 -0.66 4.92
C ALA A 48 20.01 0.83 5.15
N TRP A 49 20.45 1.54 4.10
CA TRP A 49 20.72 2.98 4.14
C TRP A 49 19.48 3.85 3.85
N CYS A 50 18.33 3.21 3.69
CA CYS A 50 17.04 3.87 3.49
C CYS A 50 16.11 3.65 4.70
N GLU A 51 15.24 4.62 4.93
CA GLU A 51 14.13 4.53 5.87
C GLU A 51 12.84 5.07 5.26
N VAL A 52 11.70 4.53 5.70
CA VAL A 52 10.37 4.98 5.27
C VAL A 52 9.92 6.16 6.13
N ARG A 53 9.51 7.24 5.48
CA ARG A 53 8.86 8.40 6.12
C ARG A 53 7.43 8.51 5.63
N VAL A 54 6.51 8.71 6.57
CA VAL A 54 5.09 8.91 6.32
C VAL A 54 4.69 10.29 6.83
N GLU A 55 4.22 11.14 5.92
CA GLU A 55 3.62 12.42 6.27
C GLU A 55 2.15 12.21 6.63
N GLN A 56 1.82 12.31 7.92
CA GLN A 56 0.49 11.91 8.43
C GLN A 56 -0.70 12.71 7.86
N VAL A 57 -0.49 13.97 7.47
CA VAL A 57 -1.57 14.84 6.99
C VAL A 57 -1.98 14.50 5.56
N THR A 58 -0.99 14.20 4.71
CA THR A 58 -1.19 13.92 3.29
C THR A 58 -1.14 12.42 2.97
N CYS A 59 -0.76 11.61 3.96
CA CYS A 59 -0.36 10.22 3.81
C CYS A 59 0.68 9.99 2.72
N LYS A 60 1.54 10.98 2.46
CA LYS A 60 2.64 10.83 1.52
C LYS A 60 3.71 9.93 2.13
N VAL A 61 4.02 8.84 1.44
CA VAL A 61 5.09 7.92 1.81
C VAL A 61 6.32 8.23 0.95
N SER A 62 7.48 8.37 1.57
CA SER A 62 8.76 8.60 0.89
C SER A 62 9.86 7.72 1.48
N LEU A 63 10.71 7.18 0.61
CA LEU A 63 11.92 6.47 1.00
C LEU A 63 13.09 7.46 0.98
N VAL A 64 13.70 7.69 2.15
CA VAL A 64 14.75 8.70 2.34
C VAL A 64 16.00 8.07 2.93
N GLN A 65 17.14 8.75 2.80
CA GLN A 65 18.39 8.24 3.36
C GLN A 65 18.37 8.29 4.89
N THR A 66 18.82 7.22 5.53
CA THR A 66 19.00 7.18 6.99
C THR A 66 20.00 8.23 7.48
N ALA A 67 21.00 8.58 6.65
CA ALA A 67 22.02 9.58 6.97
C ALA A 67 21.53 11.03 6.82
N ASP A 68 20.65 11.30 5.85
CA ASP A 68 20.02 12.62 5.65
C ASP A 68 18.58 12.43 5.13
N PRO A 69 17.57 12.53 6.01
CA PRO A 69 16.16 12.31 5.66
C PRO A 69 15.58 13.30 4.64
N ARG A 70 16.32 14.35 4.26
CA ARG A 70 15.91 15.30 3.22
C ARG A 70 16.24 14.80 1.81
N LEU A 71 17.12 13.80 1.71
CA LEU A 71 17.56 13.23 0.44
C LEU A 71 16.74 11.96 0.13
N PRO A 72 16.18 11.83 -1.08
CA PRO A 72 15.49 10.61 -1.48
C PRO A 72 16.50 9.46 -1.64
N CYS A 73 16.02 8.24 -1.41
CA CYS A 73 16.72 7.06 -1.86
C CYS A 73 16.53 6.90 -3.37
N THR A 74 17.61 7.02 -4.12
CA THR A 74 17.64 6.70 -5.55
C THR A 74 18.28 5.32 -5.72
N PRO A 75 17.67 4.40 -6.48
CA PRO A 75 18.38 3.22 -6.93
C PRO A 75 19.64 3.69 -7.65
N ASP A 76 20.82 3.29 -7.18
CA ASP A 76 22.02 3.40 -8.01
C ASP A 76 21.78 2.56 -9.27
N GLU A 77 22.21 3.00 -10.45
CA GLU A 77 21.85 2.33 -11.73
C GLU A 77 22.29 0.85 -11.78
N ASP A 78 23.21 0.45 -10.89
CA ASP A 78 23.69 -0.93 -10.72
C ASP A 78 22.88 -1.79 -9.71
N ILE A 79 21.99 -1.22 -8.90
CA ILE A 79 21.19 -1.98 -7.92
C ILE A 79 19.86 -2.38 -8.54
N LYS A 80 19.92 -3.39 -9.40
CA LYS A 80 18.75 -4.08 -9.92
C LYS A 80 18.25 -5.06 -8.87
N ASP A 81 17.51 -4.59 -7.88
CA ASP A 81 16.89 -5.49 -6.87
C ASP A 81 15.85 -6.38 -7.56
N PRO A 82 16.07 -7.70 -7.68
CA PRO A 82 15.14 -8.60 -8.35
C PRO A 82 13.84 -8.80 -7.55
N SER A 83 13.77 -8.35 -6.30
CA SER A 83 12.60 -8.43 -5.42
C SER A 83 11.63 -7.27 -5.66
N HIS A 84 12.09 -6.16 -6.22
CA HIS A 84 11.22 -5.07 -6.69
C HIS A 84 10.83 -5.35 -8.14
N GLY A 85 9.63 -5.91 -8.33
CA GLY A 85 8.99 -5.88 -9.64
C GLY A 85 8.91 -4.43 -10.10
N SER A 86 9.29 -4.16 -11.35
CA SER A 86 9.21 -2.82 -11.95
C SER A 86 7.78 -2.30 -11.81
N LEU A 87 7.56 -1.43 -10.82
CA LEU A 87 6.29 -0.73 -10.66
C LEU A 87 6.32 0.40 -11.70
N GLN A 88 6.15 0.01 -12.96
CA GLN A 88 5.65 0.90 -13.99
C GLN A 88 4.22 1.27 -13.59
N GLN A 89 4.12 2.23 -12.67
CA GLN A 89 2.88 2.94 -12.44
C GLN A 89 2.60 3.68 -13.74
N GLN A 90 1.80 3.06 -14.60
CA GLN A 90 1.10 3.76 -15.66
C GLN A 90 0.22 4.82 -14.99
N LEU A 91 0.80 5.99 -14.70
CA LEU A 91 0.05 7.23 -14.69
C LEU A 91 -0.33 7.52 -16.16
N HIS A 92 -1.44 6.93 -16.56
CA HIS A 92 -2.30 7.38 -17.66
C HIS A 92 -3.72 7.21 -17.10
N GLY A 93 -4.63 8.15 -17.10
CA GLY A 93 -4.74 9.54 -17.53
C GLY A 93 -6.19 9.93 -17.22
#